data_AF-A0A960M8N2-F1
#
_entry.id   AF-A0A960M8N2-F1
#
_cell.length_a   1.000
_cell.length_b   1.000
_cell.length_c   1.000
_cell.angle_alpha   90.00
_cell.angle_beta   90.00
_cell.angle_gamma   90.00
#
_symmetry.space_group_name_H-M   'P 1'
#
loop_
_entity.id
_entity.type
_entity.pdbx_description
1 polymer ?
#
loop_
_entity_poly.entity_id
_entity_poly.type
_entity_poly.pdbx_seq_one_letter_code
_entity_poly.pdbx_strand_id
1 'polypeptide(L)'
;MPTLKVENCNIYYEVKGQGPPLVLINGFTNHLGMWDNFVASLQHHFQVLQFDARGAGRSETPSTSITIDHIADDIIALLNTLSLKQADMVGFSMGSVIIQSLALRYPIV
;
A
#
# COMPACT_ATOMS: atom_id res chain seq x y z
N MET A 1 3.57 -6.34 15.30
CA MET A 1 3.78 -5.51 14.09
C MET A 1 2.51 -5.60 13.27
N PRO A 2 1.97 -4.50 12.72
CA PRO A 2 0.59 -4.51 12.29
C PRO A 2 0.42 -5.25 10.96
N THR A 3 -0.52 -6.19 10.96
CA THR A 3 -1.04 -6.86 9.77
C THR A 3 -2.54 -6.59 9.69
N LEU A 4 -3.04 -6.39 8.48
CA LEU A 4 -4.46 -6.31 8.18
C LEU A 4 -4.88 -7.57 7.44
N LYS A 5 -5.94 -8.24 7.90
CA LYS A 5 -6.55 -9.31 7.13
C LYS A 5 -7.47 -8.71 6.07
N VAL A 6 -7.11 -8.85 4.81
CA VAL A 6 -7.93 -8.46 3.66
C VAL A 6 -8.35 -9.73 2.93
N GLU A 7 -9.66 -10.01 2.93
CA GLU A 7 -10.22 -11.29 2.48
C GLU A 7 -9.52 -12.49 3.17
N ASN A 8 -8.75 -13.25 2.39
CA ASN A 8 -8.01 -14.44 2.81
C ASN A 8 -6.48 -14.21 2.82
N CYS A 9 -6.02 -12.95 2.87
CA CYS A 9 -4.60 -12.60 2.83
C CYS A 9 -4.24 -11.63 3.96
N ASN A 10 -3.19 -11.93 4.71
CA ASN A 10 -2.63 -11.00 5.70
C ASN A 10 -1.68 -10.02 5.01
N ILE A 11 -1.98 -8.73 5.11
CA ILE A 11 -1.20 -7.64 4.52
C ILE A 11 -0.43 -6.91 5.60
N TYR A 12 0.89 -6.95 5.52
CA TYR A 12 1.78 -6.22 6.41
C TYR A 12 1.88 -4.76 5.96
N TYR A 13 1.80 -3.84 6.92
CA TYR A 13 1.94 -2.41 6.66
C TYR A 13 2.65 -1.69 7.79
N GLU A 14 3.13 -0.49 7.52
CA GLU A 14 3.66 0.44 8.51
C GLU A 14 3.12 1.85 8.22
N VAL A 15 2.82 2.58 9.30
CA VAL A 15 2.45 3.99 9.22
C VAL A 15 3.49 4.79 10.01
N LYS A 16 4.06 5.83 9.40
CA LYS A 16 5.05 6.71 10.03
C LYS A 16 4.69 8.18 9.79
N GLY A 17 5.03 9.03 10.74
CA GLY A 17 4.76 10.46 10.65
C GLY A 17 3.31 10.85 10.94
N GLN A 18 3.02 12.13 10.70
CA GLN A 18 1.72 12.75 10.84
C GLN A 18 1.55 13.78 9.72
N GLY A 19 0.30 14.08 9.34
CA GLY A 19 0.00 15.04 8.26
C GLY A 19 -0.94 14.44 7.22
N PRO A 20 -0.99 15.01 6.00
CA PRO A 20 -1.76 14.45 4.90
C PRO A 20 -1.33 13.00 4.60
N PRO A 21 -2.27 12.09 4.31
CA PRO A 21 -1.94 10.70 4.00
C PRO A 21 -1.18 10.56 2.68
N LEU A 22 -0.10 9.78 2.70
CA LEU A 22 0.70 9.43 1.51
C LEU A 22 0.92 7.93 1.46
N VAL A 23 0.49 7.26 0.39
CA VAL A 23 0.70 5.82 0.18
C VAL A 23 1.89 5.58 -0.73
N LEU A 24 2.83 4.76 -0.28
CA LEU A 24 3.97 4.31 -1.08
C LEU A 24 3.74 2.88 -1.56
N ILE A 25 3.72 2.69 -2.89
CA ILE A 25 3.32 1.44 -3.54
C ILE A 25 4.51 0.80 -4.26
N ASN A 26 4.90 -0.40 -3.82
CA ASN A 26 6.07 -1.13 -4.30
C ASN A 26 5.95 -1.56 -5.77
N GLY A 27 7.12 -1.73 -6.41
CA GLY A 27 7.26 -2.45 -7.67
C GLY A 27 7.22 -3.97 -7.47
N PHE A 28 7.14 -4.71 -8.58
CA PHE A 28 7.16 -6.17 -8.55
C PHE A 28 8.46 -6.67 -7.93
N THR A 29 8.42 -7.73 -7.12
CA THR A 29 9.53 -8.30 -6.34
C THR A 29 10.09 -7.47 -5.18
N ASN A 30 9.64 -6.22 -4.99
CA ASN A 30 10.08 -5.39 -3.87
C ASN A 30 9.22 -5.60 -2.62
N HIS A 31 9.74 -5.15 -1.47
CA HIS A 31 9.05 -5.07 -0.20
C HIS A 31 9.16 -3.64 0.35
N LEU A 32 8.36 -3.29 1.35
CA LEU A 32 8.17 -1.93 1.87
C LEU A 32 9.46 -1.22 2.28
N GLY A 33 10.47 -1.97 2.74
CA GLY A 33 11.77 -1.43 3.19
C GLY A 33 12.55 -0.71 2.09
N MET A 34 12.18 -0.91 0.81
CA MET A 34 12.74 -0.12 -0.28
C MET A 34 12.47 1.38 -0.15
N TRP A 35 11.43 1.76 0.62
CA TRP A 35 11.06 3.14 0.86
C TRP A 35 11.72 3.76 2.08
N ASP A 36 12.50 3.03 2.88
CA ASP A 36 12.97 3.49 4.20
C ASP A 36 13.68 4.85 4.14
N ASN A 37 14.52 5.08 3.12
CA ASN A 37 15.19 6.37 2.92
C ASN A 37 14.22 7.50 2.55
N PHE A 38 13.17 7.22 1.77
CA PHE A 38 12.14 8.19 1.44
C PHE A 38 11.28 8.49 2.66
N VAL A 39 10.86 7.45 3.40
CA VAL A 39 10.04 7.62 4.60
C VAL A 39 10.78 8.40 5.67
N ALA A 40 12.10 8.21 5.81
CA ALA A 40 12.92 8.96 6.75
C ALA A 40 12.75 10.49 6.58
N SER A 41 12.62 10.97 5.34
CA SER A 41 12.37 12.38 5.03
C SER A 41 10.88 12.74 5.00
N LEU A 42 10.04 11.93 4.34
CA LEU A 42 8.64 12.25 4.10
C LEU A 42 7.78 12.23 5.38
N GLN A 43 8.13 11.41 6.37
CA GLN A 43 7.38 11.32 7.63
C GLN A 43 7.32 12.63 8.43
N HIS A 44 8.20 13.60 8.12
CA HIS A 44 8.17 14.93 8.73
C HIS A 44 7.07 15.83 8.16
N HIS A 45 6.48 15.45 7.03
CA HIS A 45 5.49 16.24 6.29
C HIS A 45 4.16 15.50 6.06
N PHE A 46 4.20 14.16 6.03
CA PHE A 46 3.07 13.30 5.67
C PHE A 46 2.84 12.20 6.73
N GLN A 47 1.61 11.72 6.80
CA GLN A 47 1.30 10.41 7.39
C GLN A 47 1.55 9.35 6.31
N VAL A 48 2.74 8.76 6.33
CA VAL A 48 3.20 7.84 5.29
C VAL A 48 2.73 6.42 5.60
N LEU A 49 1.94 5.85 4.69
CA LEU A 49 1.56 4.44 4.66
C LEU A 49 2.44 3.69 3.66
N GLN A 50 3.22 2.74 4.15
CA GLN A 50 3.93 1.77 3.32
C GLN A 50 3.44 0.36 3.64
N PHE A 51 3.41 -0.52 2.64
CA PHE A 51 2.92 -1.89 2.83
C PHE A 51 3.66 -2.88 1.93
N ASP A 52 3.62 -4.14 2.32
CA ASP A 52 4.03 -5.24 1.47
C ASP A 52 2.82 -5.69 0.65
N ALA A 53 2.93 -5.67 -0.68
CA ALA A 53 1.87 -6.25 -1.52
C ALA A 53 1.71 -7.75 -1.22
N ARG A 54 0.50 -8.29 -1.39
CA ARG A 54 0.29 -9.75 -1.32
C ARG A 54 1.31 -10.48 -2.19
N GLY A 55 1.87 -11.57 -1.68
CA GLY A 55 2.95 -12.31 -2.33
C GLY A 55 4.36 -11.67 -2.20
N ALA A 56 4.52 -10.62 -1.40
CA ALA A 56 5.81 -9.96 -1.19
C ALA A 56 6.12 -9.73 0.29
N GLY A 57 7.42 -9.66 0.61
CA GLY A 57 7.91 -9.28 1.94
C GLY A 57 7.32 -10.11 3.07
N ARG A 58 6.65 -9.42 3.99
CA ARG A 58 6.00 -9.97 5.19
C ARG A 58 4.50 -10.22 5.00
N SER A 59 3.94 -9.82 3.87
CA SER A 59 2.56 -10.14 3.51
C SER A 59 2.45 -11.60 3.07
N GLU A 60 1.27 -12.17 3.27
CA GLU A 60 0.98 -13.55 2.92
C GLU A 60 1.07 -13.78 1.41
N THR A 61 1.55 -14.97 1.02
CA THR A 61 1.54 -15.43 -0.37
C THR A 61 0.36 -16.38 -0.55
N PRO A 62 -0.76 -15.91 -1.15
CA PRO A 62 -1.91 -16.77 -1.35
C PRO A 62 -1.60 -17.89 -2.35
N SER A 63 -2.31 -19.02 -2.23
CA SER A 63 -2.23 -20.13 -3.20
C SER A 63 -2.93 -19.83 -4.52
N THR A 64 -3.74 -18.78 -4.58
CA THR A 64 -4.48 -18.31 -5.76
C THR A 64 -3.68 -17.27 -6.53
N SER A 65 -4.02 -17.08 -7.81
CA SER A 65 -3.42 -16.05 -8.65
C SER A 65 -3.61 -14.64 -8.06
N ILE A 66 -2.55 -13.85 -8.13
CA ILE A 66 -2.53 -12.44 -7.70
C ILE A 66 -2.73 -11.57 -8.93
N THR A 67 -3.67 -10.62 -8.87
CA THR A 67 -3.91 -9.63 -9.91
C THR A 67 -3.58 -8.24 -9.37
N ILE A 68 -3.38 -7.27 -10.27
CA ILE A 68 -3.24 -5.86 -9.89
C ILE A 68 -4.46 -5.38 -9.10
N ASP A 69 -5.64 -5.85 -9.49
CA ASP A 69 -6.91 -5.47 -8.86
C ASP A 69 -6.98 -5.95 -7.41
N HIS A 70 -6.50 -7.16 -7.11
CA HIS A 70 -6.41 -7.64 -5.72
C HIS A 70 -5.52 -6.72 -4.87
N ILE A 71 -4.41 -6.22 -5.41
CA ILE A 71 -3.51 -5.32 -4.68
C ILE A 71 -4.14 -3.93 -4.51
N ALA A 72 -4.88 -3.43 -5.50
CA ALA A 72 -5.67 -2.21 -5.36
C ALA A 72 -6.71 -2.35 -4.23
N ASP A 73 -7.37 -3.51 -4.13
CA ASP A 73 -8.38 -3.78 -3.09
C ASP A 73 -7.74 -3.83 -1.69
N ASP A 74 -6.52 -4.36 -1.57
CA ASP A 74 -5.74 -4.31 -0.34
C ASP A 74 -5.47 -2.86 0.13
N ILE A 75 -5.11 -1.97 -0.81
CA ILE A 75 -4.87 -0.56 -0.50
C ILE A 75 -6.15 0.09 0.00
N ILE A 76 -7.29 -0.14 -0.66
CA ILE A 76 -8.59 0.37 -0.22
C ILE A 76 -8.95 -0.14 1.18
N ALA A 77 -8.72 -1.42 1.45
CA ALA A 77 -8.96 -2.00 2.76
C ALA A 77 -8.07 -1.38 3.85
N LEU A 78 -6.79 -1.13 3.55
CA LEU A 78 -5.88 -0.42 4.45
C LEU A 78 -6.35 1.01 4.73
N LEU A 79 -6.69 1.78 3.70
CA LEU A 79 -7.18 3.15 3.83
C LEU A 79 -8.45 3.21 4.68
N ASN A 80 -9.42 2.34 4.41
CA ASN A 80 -10.66 2.24 5.19
C ASN A 80 -10.39 1.88 6.66
N THR A 81 -9.54 0.89 6.91
CA THR A 81 -9.21 0.44 8.27
C THR A 81 -8.51 1.53 9.07
N LEU A 82 -7.63 2.29 8.41
CA LEU A 82 -6.89 3.39 9.01
C LEU A 82 -7.71 4.71 9.03
N SER A 83 -8.96 4.68 8.56
CA SER A 83 -9.84 5.85 8.45
C SER A 83 -9.24 7.00 7.62
N LEU A 84 -8.44 6.66 6.60
CA LEU A 84 -7.83 7.59 5.66
C LEU A 84 -8.75 7.74 4.45
N LYS A 85 -9.50 8.85 4.39
CA LYS A 85 -10.54 9.04 3.36
C LYS A 85 -10.00 9.34 1.96
N GLN A 86 -8.85 10.02 1.89
CA GLN A 86 -8.15 10.38 0.66
C GLN A 86 -6.65 10.31 0.94
N ALA A 87 -5.87 9.93 -0.06
CA ALA A 87 -4.41 9.89 0.07
C ALA A 87 -3.72 10.22 -1.24
N ASP A 88 -2.63 10.97 -1.16
CA ASP A 88 -1.69 11.05 -2.27
C ASP A 88 -0.99 9.69 -2.44
N MET A 89 -0.63 9.33 -3.67
CA MET A 89 -0.03 8.03 -3.96
C MET A 89 1.22 8.17 -4.80
N VAL A 90 2.27 7.46 -4.41
CA VAL A 90 3.52 7.33 -5.16
C VAL A 90 3.78 5.85 -5.43
N GLY A 91 3.93 5.50 -6.69
CA GLY A 91 4.21 4.13 -7.11
C GLY A 91 5.06 4.11 -8.37
N PHE A 92 5.96 3.13 -8.46
CA PHE A 92 6.82 2.92 -9.63
C PHE A 92 6.59 1.52 -10.21
N SER A 93 6.77 1.37 -11.54
CA SER A 93 6.62 0.08 -12.23
C SER A 93 5.24 -0.55 -11.96
N MET A 94 5.18 -1.75 -11.36
CA MET A 94 3.92 -2.37 -10.91
C MET A 94 3.09 -1.42 -10.04
N GLY A 95 3.72 -0.62 -9.17
CA GLY A 95 3.05 0.37 -8.34
C GLY A 95 2.31 1.43 -9.16
N SER A 96 2.87 1.86 -10.30
CA SER A 96 2.20 2.80 -11.20
C SER A 96 0.99 2.17 -11.90
N VAL A 97 1.03 0.86 -12.17
CA VAL A 97 -0.10 0.12 -12.75
C VAL A 97 -1.22 -0.07 -11.71
N ILE A 98 -0.85 -0.31 -10.44
CA ILE A 98 -1.81 -0.36 -9.32
C ILE A 98 -2.52 0.98 -9.14
N ILE A 99 -1.80 2.11 -9.19
CA ILE A 99 -2.42 3.45 -9.11
C ILE A 99 -3.42 3.66 -10.24
N GLN A 100 -3.11 3.22 -11.47
CA GLN A 100 -4.07 3.30 -12.58
C GLN A 100 -5.32 2.46 -12.34
N SER A 101 -5.18 1.24 -11.83
CA SER A 101 -6.33 0.40 -11.43
C SER A 101 -7.16 1.08 -10.34
N LEU A 102 -6.52 1.65 -9.31
CA LEU A 102 -7.19 2.42 -8.25
C LEU A 102 -7.98 3.61 -8.81
N ALA A 103 -7.36 4.43 -9.66
CA ALA A 103 -8.03 5.59 -10.25
C ALA A 103 -9.25 5.22 -11.10
N LEU A 104 -9.21 4.07 -11.79
CA LEU A 104 -10.33 3.59 -12.61
C LEU A 104 -11.44 2.95 -11.78
N ARG A 105 -11.10 2.23 -10.70
CA ARG A 105 -12.05 1.45 -9.89
C ARG A 105 -12.58 2.21 -8.67
N TYR A 106 -11.81 3.15 -8.15
CA TYR A 106 -12.05 3.90 -6.91
C TYR A 106 -11.75 5.41 -7.10
N PRO A 107 -12.47 6.11 -7.99
CA PRO A 107 -12.13 7.49 -8.40
C PRO A 107 -12.30 8.58 -7.33
N ILE A 108 -12.71 8.22 -6.11
CA ILE A 108 -13.03 9.14 -5.00
C ILE A 108 -12.02 9.00 -3.83
N VAL A 109 -10.99 8.17 -4.02
CA VAL A 109 -9.95 7.85 -3.03
C VAL A 109 -8.64 8.55 -3.39
#